data_AF-A0A527MCV2-F1
#
_entry.id   AF-A0A527MCV2-F1
#
_cell.length_a   1.000
_cell.length_b   1.000
_cell.length_c   1.000
_cell.angle_alpha   90.00
_cell.angle_beta   90.00
_cell.angle_gamma   90.00
#
_symmetry.space_group_name_H-M   'P 1'
#
loop_
_entity.id
_entity.type
_entity.pdbx_description
1 polymer ?
#
loop_
_entity_poly.entity_id
_entity_poly.type
_entity_poly.pdbx_seq_one_letter_code
_entity_poly.pdbx_strand_id
1 'polypeptide(L)'
;MSAKRAVRRSILAIAIGFLVGPLSACISAPPPPPQDQMSRTKVETAPADLQLLCANAVAKASGVDSTKILPVSSSKLDSKTYQVELDAGGKKTSCLVDTEGNVTSVEPA
;
A
#
# COMPACT_ATOMS: atom_id res chain seq x y z
N MET A 1 -10.51 -36.51 -46.29
CA MET A 1 -9.34 -36.59 -47.17
C MET A 1 -8.33 -35.53 -46.76
N SER A 2 -7.13 -35.97 -46.40
CA SER A 2 -6.00 -35.17 -45.93
C SER A 2 -5.10 -34.82 -47.12
N ALA A 3 -4.67 -33.56 -47.24
CA ALA A 3 -3.55 -33.17 -48.09
C ALA A 3 -2.62 -32.23 -47.31
N LYS A 4 -1.40 -32.73 -47.12
CA LYS A 4 -0.25 -32.12 -46.44
C LYS A 4 0.54 -31.29 -47.46
N ARG A 5 1.18 -30.20 -47.04
CA ARG A 5 2.67 -30.03 -47.10
C ARG A 5 3.09 -28.58 -46.83
N ALA A 6 3.99 -28.47 -45.86
CA ALA A 6 4.81 -27.31 -45.57
C ALA A 6 5.80 -27.02 -46.69
N VAL A 7 6.07 -25.75 -47.00
CA VAL A 7 7.36 -25.30 -47.53
C VAL A 7 7.71 -23.95 -46.93
N ARG A 8 8.77 -23.99 -46.13
CA ARG A 8 9.56 -22.87 -45.61
C ARG A 8 10.20 -22.08 -46.77
N ARG A 9 10.11 -20.75 -46.77
CA ARG A 9 11.08 -19.84 -47.40
C ARG A 9 11.12 -18.57 -46.56
N SER A 10 12.05 -18.50 -45.62
CA SER A 10 13.35 -17.84 -45.75
C SER A 10 13.25 -16.33 -45.55
N ILE A 11 13.76 -15.96 -44.38
CA ILE A 11 14.14 -14.65 -43.88
C ILE A 11 14.80 -13.82 -44.98
N LEU A 12 14.27 -12.63 -45.25
CA LEU A 12 15.07 -11.52 -45.77
C LEU A 12 14.78 -10.30 -44.89
N ALA A 13 15.75 -9.99 -44.05
CA ALA A 13 15.78 -8.79 -43.23
C ALA A 13 15.87 -7.55 -44.14
N ILE A 14 14.97 -6.59 -43.94
CA ILE A 14 15.18 -5.21 -44.37
C ILE A 14 15.15 -4.37 -43.10
N ALA A 15 16.34 -4.05 -42.62
CA ALA A 15 16.55 -2.94 -41.71
C ALA A 15 16.50 -1.62 -42.50
N ILE A 16 16.30 -0.52 -41.76
CA ILE A 16 16.40 0.90 -42.13
C ILE A 16 15.04 1.60 -42.33
N GLY A 17 14.70 2.41 -41.32
CA GLY A 17 13.58 3.36 -41.33
C GLY A 17 13.57 4.16 -40.03
N PHE A 18 14.53 5.07 -39.88
CA PHE A 18 14.62 6.02 -38.77
C PHE A 18 13.64 7.21 -39.00
N LEU A 19 13.01 7.69 -37.91
CA LEU A 19 12.38 9.00 -37.70
C LEU A 19 11.10 9.40 -38.48
N VAL A 20 9.94 9.47 -37.80
CA VAL A 20 9.06 10.67 -37.67
C VAL A 20 8.16 10.47 -36.42
N GLY A 21 8.12 11.45 -35.51
CA GLY A 21 7.51 11.32 -34.18
C GLY A 21 5.99 11.48 -34.09
N PRO A 22 5.37 11.07 -32.96
CA PRO A 22 4.01 11.48 -32.64
C PRO A 22 4.03 12.91 -32.07
N LEU A 23 3.42 13.84 -32.80
CA LEU A 23 2.98 15.12 -32.23
C LEU A 23 2.00 14.82 -31.10
N SER A 24 2.30 15.38 -29.92
CA SER A 24 1.42 15.45 -28.75
C SER A 24 -0.01 15.83 -29.12
N ALA A 25 -0.95 14.92 -28.89
CA ALA A 25 -2.35 15.28 -28.71
C ALA A 25 -2.58 15.55 -27.22
N CYS A 26 -2.37 16.80 -26.81
CA CYS A 26 -2.80 17.27 -25.50
C CYS A 26 -4.34 17.37 -25.54
N ILE A 27 -5.05 16.36 -25.02
CA ILE A 27 -6.48 16.50 -24.75
C ILE A 27 -6.63 17.46 -23.55
N SER A 28 -7.30 18.58 -23.76
CA SER A 28 -7.76 19.43 -22.66
C SER A 28 -8.88 18.67 -21.95
N ALA A 29 -8.51 17.93 -20.90
CA ALA A 29 -9.49 17.38 -19.99
C ALA A 29 -10.18 18.55 -19.26
N PRO A 30 -11.53 18.58 -19.17
CA PRO A 30 -12.22 19.59 -18.38
C PRO A 30 -11.74 19.51 -16.92
N PRO A 31 -11.71 20.65 -16.20
CA PRO A 31 -11.23 20.68 -14.82
C PRO A 31 -12.01 19.66 -13.98
N PRO A 32 -11.32 18.83 -13.17
CA PRO A 32 -12.02 17.93 -12.26
C PRO A 32 -12.94 18.74 -11.35
N PRO A 33 -14.18 18.27 -11.08
CA PRO A 33 -15.08 18.95 -10.15
C PRO A 33 -14.41 19.12 -8.78
N PRO A 34 -14.77 20.15 -7.99
CA PRO A 34 -14.20 20.40 -6.67
C PRO A 34 -14.24 19.12 -5.83
N GLN A 35 -13.08 18.62 -5.42
CA GLN A 35 -12.97 17.39 -4.64
C GLN A 35 -13.31 17.60 -3.15
N ASP A 36 -13.83 18.77 -2.79
CA ASP A 36 -14.11 19.19 -1.42
C ASP A 36 -15.39 18.58 -0.82
N GLN A 37 -15.97 17.56 -1.46
CA GLN A 37 -17.17 16.90 -0.96
C GLN A 37 -17.11 15.37 -1.07
N MET A 38 -15.97 14.80 -0.71
CA MET A 38 -15.99 13.47 -0.11
C MET A 38 -15.93 13.67 1.40
N SER A 39 -17.07 13.51 2.08
CA SER A 39 -17.19 13.26 3.53
C SER A 39 -16.55 11.92 3.91
N ARG A 40 -15.31 11.69 3.47
CA ARG A 40 -14.41 10.72 4.04
C ARG A 40 -13.92 11.41 5.30
N THR A 41 -14.60 11.15 6.42
CA THR A 41 -14.07 11.44 7.74
C THR A 41 -12.59 11.11 7.69
N LYS A 42 -11.75 12.14 7.81
CA LYS A 42 -10.32 11.98 7.99
C LYS A 42 -10.17 11.35 9.37
N VAL A 43 -10.52 10.06 9.49
CA VAL A 43 -10.01 9.22 10.56
C VAL A 43 -8.52 9.33 10.34
N GLU A 44 -7.86 10.11 11.19
CA GLU A 44 -6.42 10.26 11.13
C GLU A 44 -5.84 8.90 11.53
N THR A 45 -5.76 8.03 10.53
CA THR A 45 -5.15 6.71 10.63
C THR A 45 -3.65 6.94 10.78
N ALA A 46 -3.04 6.24 11.74
CA ALA A 46 -1.60 6.35 11.95
C ALA A 46 -0.86 6.04 10.64
N PRO A 47 0.24 6.76 10.31
CA PRO A 47 1.10 6.39 9.18
C PRO A 47 1.51 4.93 9.26
N ALA A 48 1.63 4.25 8.11
CA ALA A 48 1.96 2.81 8.06
C ALA A 48 3.25 2.47 8.82
N ASP A 49 4.20 3.40 8.86
CA ASP A 49 5.44 3.26 9.62
C ASP A 49 5.20 3.09 11.12
N LEU A 50 4.34 3.93 11.71
CA LEU A 50 3.98 3.84 13.14
C LEU A 50 3.20 2.54 13.44
N GLN A 51 2.38 2.09 12.49
CA GLN A 51 1.67 0.80 12.63
C GLN A 51 2.66 -0.38 12.66
N LEU A 52 3.69 -0.35 11.81
CA LEU A 52 4.75 -1.37 11.78
C LEU A 52 5.64 -1.32 13.03
N LEU A 53 5.94 -0.12 13.55
CA LEU A 53 6.64 0.04 14.82
C LEU A 53 5.86 -0.60 15.97
N CYS A 54 4.56 -0.31 16.05
CA CYS A 54 3.68 -0.91 17.04
C CYS A 54 3.59 -2.43 16.89
N ALA A 55 3.48 -2.96 15.67
CA ALA A 55 3.47 -4.39 15.43
C ALA A 55 4.75 -5.08 15.96
N ASN A 56 5.92 -4.47 15.74
CA ASN A 56 7.18 -4.99 16.27
C ASN A 56 7.28 -4.88 17.80
N ALA A 57 6.76 -3.81 18.40
CA ALA A 57 6.73 -3.66 19.84
C ALA A 57 5.83 -4.73 20.49
N VAL A 58 4.64 -4.96 19.93
CA VAL A 58 3.72 -6.02 20.39
C VAL A 58 4.32 -7.41 20.19
N ALA A 59 5.00 -7.66 19.06
CA ALA A 59 5.70 -8.93 18.82
C ALA A 59 6.71 -9.24 19.93
N LYS A 60 7.53 -8.24 20.30
CA LYS A 60 8.52 -8.36 21.39
C LYS A 60 7.85 -8.56 22.75
N ALA A 61 6.79 -7.81 23.04
CA ALA A 61 6.08 -7.89 24.33
C ALA A 61 5.29 -9.20 24.51
N SER A 62 4.72 -9.73 23.42
CA SER A 62 3.88 -10.93 23.44
C SER A 62 4.66 -12.22 23.18
N GLY A 63 5.92 -12.13 22.75
CA GLY A 63 6.72 -13.29 22.33
C GLY A 63 6.18 -13.97 21.06
N VAL A 64 5.35 -13.27 20.29
CA VAL A 64 4.74 -13.76 19.06
C VAL A 64 5.55 -13.24 17.87
N ASP A 65 5.73 -14.07 16.85
CA ASP A 65 6.42 -13.65 15.63
C ASP A 65 5.71 -12.47 14.96
N SER A 66 6.47 -11.47 14.50
CA SER A 66 5.94 -10.24 13.89
C SER A 66 5.07 -10.52 12.65
N THR A 67 5.30 -11.63 11.94
CA THR A 67 4.47 -12.06 10.80
C THR A 67 3.10 -12.60 11.19
N LYS A 68 2.91 -12.91 12.48
CA LYS A 68 1.62 -13.34 13.06
C LYS A 68 0.87 -12.20 13.72
N ILE A 69 1.44 -11.00 13.74
CA ILE A 69 0.81 -9.79 14.23
C ILE A 69 0.02 -9.15 13.09
N LEU A 70 -1.28 -9.01 13.24
CA LEU A 70 -2.14 -8.38 12.24
C LEU A 70 -2.68 -7.03 12.75
N PRO A 71 -2.49 -5.92 12.03
CA PRO A 71 -3.19 -4.66 12.32
C PRO A 71 -4.70 -4.85 12.20
N VAL A 72 -5.42 -4.51 13.25
CA VAL A 72 -6.89 -4.59 13.32
C VAL A 72 -7.49 -3.24 13.04
N SER A 73 -7.01 -2.22 13.74
CA SER A 73 -7.44 -0.85 13.59
C SER A 73 -6.31 0.10 13.98
N SER A 74 -6.36 1.33 13.50
CA SER A 74 -5.55 2.41 14.06
C SER A 74 -6.33 3.71 14.04
N SER A 75 -6.16 4.49 15.09
CA SER A 75 -6.87 5.73 15.32
C SER A 75 -5.93 6.73 15.99
N LYS A 76 -6.17 8.01 15.72
CA LYS A 76 -5.51 9.09 16.46
C LYS A 76 -6.21 9.26 17.80
N LEU A 77 -5.46 9.19 18.89
CA LEU A 77 -5.99 9.37 20.24
C LEU A 77 -5.96 10.86 20.63
N ASP A 78 -4.85 11.53 20.35
CA ASP A 78 -4.68 12.97 20.56
C ASP A 78 -3.80 13.61 19.47
N SER A 79 -3.44 14.89 19.61
CA SER A 79 -2.64 15.60 18.60
C SER A 79 -1.24 15.02 18.36
N LYS A 80 -0.71 14.25 19.31
CA LYS A 80 0.65 13.71 19.34
C LYS A 80 0.69 12.19 19.45
N THR A 81 -0.41 11.51 19.78
CA THR A 81 -0.44 10.05 19.92
C THR A 81 -1.47 9.37 19.04
N TYR A 82 -1.10 8.17 18.61
CA TYR A 82 -1.93 7.23 17.89
C TYR A 82 -2.07 5.95 18.71
N GLN A 83 -3.25 5.38 18.64
CA GLN A 83 -3.55 4.03 19.11
C GLN A 83 -3.58 3.10 17.90
N VAL A 84 -2.84 2.01 18.00
CA VAL A 84 -2.82 0.93 17.01
C VAL A 84 -3.27 -0.34 17.68
N GLU A 85 -4.43 -0.86 17.27
CA GLU A 85 -4.92 -2.15 17.73
C GLU A 85 -4.38 -3.26 16.82
N LEU A 86 -3.77 -4.25 17.45
CA LEU A 86 -3.07 -5.35 16.80
C LEU A 86 -3.61 -6.68 17.34
N ASP A 87 -3.59 -7.69 16.50
CA ASP A 87 -3.91 -9.06 16.86
C ASP A 87 -2.63 -9.88 16.91
N ALA A 88 -2.22 -10.28 18.11
CA ALA A 88 -1.05 -11.11 18.37
C ALA A 88 -1.44 -12.58 18.48
N GLY A 89 -1.68 -13.23 17.35
CA GLY A 89 -1.97 -14.67 17.31
C GLY A 89 -3.29 -15.05 18.00
N GLY A 90 -4.32 -14.23 17.87
CA GLY A 90 -5.66 -14.40 18.45
C GLY A 90 -5.92 -13.57 19.70
N LYS A 91 -4.95 -12.75 20.15
CA LYS A 91 -5.10 -11.85 21.29
C LYS A 91 -5.07 -10.41 20.81
N LYS A 92 -6.07 -9.61 21.17
CA LYS A 92 -6.09 -8.18 20.87
C LYS A 92 -5.12 -7.44 21.80
N THR A 93 -4.37 -6.50 21.25
CA THR A 93 -3.39 -5.69 21.98
C THR A 93 -3.44 -4.27 21.43
N SER A 94 -3.48 -3.29 22.31
CA SER A 94 -3.42 -1.87 22.00
C SER A 94 -1.99 -1.38 22.19
N CYS A 95 -1.45 -0.72 21.17
CA CYS A 95 -0.16 -0.05 21.22
C CYS A 95 -0.37 1.46 21.07
N LEU A 96 0.16 2.22 22.02
CA LEU A 96 0.19 3.67 21.97
C LEU A 96 1.56 4.12 21.46
N VAL A 97 1.55 4.92 20.40
CA VAL A 97 2.75 5.43 19.73
C VAL A 97 2.60 6.91 19.46
N ASP A 98 3.63 7.69 19.72
CA ASP A 98 3.62 9.12 19.42
C ASP A 98 3.94 9.42 17.94
N THR A 99 3.76 10.67 17.53
CA THR A 99 4.11 11.16 16.19
C THR A 99 5.61 11.11 15.88
N GLU A 100 6.44 10.89 16.89
CA GLU A 100 7.91 10.85 16.80
C GLU A 100 8.42 9.41 16.64
N GLY A 101 7.54 8.40 16.76
CA GLY A 101 7.87 6.98 16.61
C GLY A 101 8.20 6.27 17.92
N ASN A 102 7.97 6.89 19.08
CA ASN A 102 8.18 6.25 20.37
C ASN A 102 6.90 5.52 20.81
N VAL A 103 7.07 4.25 21.17
CA VAL A 103 5.99 3.44 21.77
C VAL A 103 5.89 3.79 23.25
N THR A 104 4.81 4.44 23.64
CA THR A 104 4.58 4.90 25.02
C THR A 104 3.96 3.82 25.88
N SER A 105 3.13 2.94 25.30
CA SER A 105 2.55 1.81 26.02
C SER A 105 2.16 0.66 25.09
N VAL A 106 2.18 -0.56 25.62
CA VAL A 106 1.65 -1.76 24.98
C VAL A 106 0.84 -2.51 26.02
N GLU A 107 -0.47 -2.56 25.82
CA GLU A 107 -1.41 -3.18 26.75
C GLU A 107 -2.33 -4.17 26.02
N PRO A 108 -2.71 -5.29 26.64
CA PRO A 108 -3.81 -6.11 26.14
C PRO A 108 -5.08 -5.26 25.99
N ALA A 109 -5.76 -5.38 24.85
CA ALA A 109 -7.00 -4.64 24.56
C ALA A 109 -8.22 -5.32 25.19
#